data_AF-A0A7Z0TQL3-F1
#
_entry.id   AF-A0A7Z0TQL3-F1
#
_cell.length_a   1.000
_cell.length_b   1.000
_cell.length_c   1.000
_cell.angle_alpha   90.00
_cell.angle_beta   90.00
_cell.angle_gamma   90.00
#
_symmetry.space_group_name_H-M   'P 1'
#
loop_
_entity.id
_entity.type
_entity.pdbx_description
1 polymer ?
#
loop_
_entity_poly.entity_id
_entity_poly.type
_entity_poly.pdbx_seq_one_letter_code
_entity_poly.pdbx_strand_id
1 'polypeptide(L)' 'MALNKEWHRSNRMPPKATREQRVAWHVAHAAACGCREIPLSIRPDVLKLLKSRRKS' A
#
# COMPACT_ATOMS: atom_id res chain seq x y z
N MET A 1 8.81 9.49 -9.26
CA MET A 1 7.32 9.46 -9.28
C MET A 1 6.78 10.66 -8.52
N ALA A 2 5.77 11.34 -9.05
CA ALA A 2 5.09 12.42 -8.35
C ALA A 2 4.21 11.86 -7.21
N LEU A 3 4.30 12.46 -6.03
CA LEU A 3 3.45 12.15 -4.88
C LEU A 3 1.98 12.49 -5.22
N ASN A 4 1.07 11.52 -5.17
CA ASN A 4 -0.37 11.78 -5.27
C ASN A 4 -0.89 12.36 -3.94
N LYS A 5 -0.80 13.68 -3.80
CA LYS A 5 -1.18 14.41 -2.57
C LYS A 5 -2.64 14.17 -2.16
N GLU A 6 -3.55 14.09 -3.13
CA GLU A 6 -4.98 13.85 -2.88
C GLU A 6 -5.22 12.46 -2.30
N TRP A 7 -4.58 11.44 -2.88
CA TRP A 7 -4.66 10.08 -2.36
C TRP A 7 -4.16 10.00 -0.91
N HIS A 8 -3.04 10.65 -0.60
CA HIS A 8 -2.51 10.71 0.77
C HIS A 8 -3.40 11.48 1.75
N ARG A 9 -4.21 12.44 1.28
CA ARG A 9 -5.17 13.15 2.14
C ARG A 9 -6.32 12.23 2.55
N SER A 10 -6.86 11.46 1.61
CA SER A 10 -7.99 10.56 1.87
C SER A 10 -7.57 9.21 2.48
N ASN A 11 -6.37 8.72 2.16
CA ASN A 11 -5.85 7.42 2.58
C ASN A 11 -4.64 7.60 3.48
N ARG A 12 -4.82 8.21 4.66
CA ARG A 12 -3.74 8.29 5.65
C ARG A 12 -3.58 6.96 6.36
N MET A 13 -2.33 6.57 6.60
CA MET A 13 -2.03 5.40 7.44
C MET A 13 -2.52 5.67 8.87
N PRO A 14 -3.31 4.79 9.48
CA PRO A 14 -3.69 4.91 10.88
C PRO A 14 -2.44 4.84 11.80
N PRO A 15 -2.38 5.63 12.89
CA PRO A 15 -1.22 5.65 13.80
C PRO A 15 -0.98 4.32 14.52
N LYS A 16 -2.01 3.50 14.70
CA LYS A 16 -1.94 2.14 15.28
C LYS A 16 -2.43 1.09 14.28
N ALA A 17 -2.02 1.23 13.02
CA ALA A 17 -2.44 0.31 11.96
C ALA A 17 -1.98 -1.13 12.28
N THR A 18 -2.92 -2.07 12.23
CA THR A 18 -2.60 -3.50 12.28
C THR A 18 -1.74 -3.90 11.09
N ARG A 19 -1.14 -5.09 11.16
CA ARG A 19 -0.36 -5.61 10.03
C ARG A 19 -1.18 -5.66 8.74
N GLU A 20 -2.42 -6.14 8.83
CA GLU A 20 -3.34 -6.24 7.70
C GLU A 20 -3.71 -4.87 7.13
N GLN A 21 -4.00 -3.90 7.99
CA GLN A 21 -4.27 -2.52 7.55
C GLN A 21 -3.06 -1.91 6.83
N ARG A 22 -1.83 -2.13 7.34
CA ARG A 22 -0.60 -1.69 6.65
C ARG A 22 -0.45 -2.37 5.29
N VAL A 23 -0.66 -3.68 5.22
CA VAL A 23 -0.59 -4.43 3.96
C VAL A 23 -1.60 -3.87 2.95
N ALA A 24 -2.87 -3.75 3.32
CA ALA A 24 -3.92 -3.23 2.46
C ALA A 24 -3.63 -1.80 1.98
N TRP A 25 -3.15 -0.95 2.89
CA TRP A 25 -2.74 0.41 2.56
C TRP A 25 -1.61 0.44 1.53
N HIS A 26 -0.56 -0.39 1.70
CA HIS A 26 0.55 -0.46 0.75
C HIS A 26 0.14 -1.03 -0.62
N VAL A 27 -0.80 -1.97 -0.66
CA VAL A 27 -1.38 -2.47 -1.92
C VAL A 27 -2.11 -1.34 -2.67
N ALA A 28 -2.96 -0.58 -1.99
CA ALA A 28 -3.68 0.55 -2.60
C ALA A 28 -2.72 1.69 -3.00
N HIS A 29 -1.75 2.00 -2.14
CA HIS A 29 -0.73 3.00 -2.38
C HIS A 29 0.12 2.67 -3.62
N ALA A 30 0.50 1.41 -3.81
CA ALA A 30 1.29 0.98 -4.97
C ALA A 30 0.55 1.17 -6.31
N ALA A 31 -0.79 1.09 -6.29
CA ALA A 31 -1.62 1.36 -7.47
C ALA A 31 -1.85 2.86 -7.73
N ALA A 32 -1.91 3.69 -6.68
CA ALA A 32 -2.28 5.10 -6.80
C ALA A 32 -1.10 6.08 -6.86
N CYS A 33 0.03 5.75 -6.22
CA CYS A 33 1.14 6.67 -6.02
C CYS A 33 2.50 5.97 -6.12
N GLY A 34 2.71 4.91 -5.34
CA GLY A 34 3.96 4.16 -5.31
C GLY A 34 5.18 4.96 -4.84
N CYS A 35 5.00 6.13 -4.21
CA CYS A 35 6.12 7.01 -3.85
C CYS A 35 6.99 6.48 -2.69
N ARG A 36 6.40 5.69 -1.81
CA ARG A 36 7.04 5.05 -0.66
C ARG A 36 7.28 3.56 -0.90
N GLU A 37 8.49 3.11 -0.57
CA GLU A 37 8.85 1.68 -0.57
C GLU A 37 8.00 0.86 0.40
N ILE A 38 7.82 -0.42 0.08
CA ILE A 38 7.08 -1.36 0.92
C ILE A 38 8.05 -1.92 1.99
N PRO A 39 7.74 -1.79 3.29
CA PRO A 39 8.60 -2.31 4.35
C PRO A 39 8.85 -3.81 4.21
N LEU A 40 10.10 -4.24 4.40
CA LEU A 40 10.53 -5.63 4.24
C LEU A 40 9.68 -6.63 5.03
N SER A 41 9.24 -6.24 6.23
CA SER A 41 8.46 -7.09 7.13
C SER A 41 7.07 -7.46 6.60
N ILE A 42 6.47 -6.65 5.72
CA ILE A 42 5.13 -6.87 5.12
C ILE A 42 5.16 -7.03 3.60
N ARG A 43 6.32 -6.79 2.99
CA ARG A 43 6.56 -6.94 1.54
C ARG A 43 6.04 -8.26 0.95
N PRO A 44 6.27 -9.46 1.53
CA PRO A 44 5.74 -10.69 0.95
C PRO A 44 4.21 -10.69 0.84
N ASP A 45 3.50 -10.19 1.86
CA ASP A 45 2.04 -10.13 1.88
C ASP A 45 1.50 -9.14 0.86
N VAL A 46 2.12 -7.95 0.77
CA VAL A 46 1.75 -6.92 -0.21
C VAL A 46 1.95 -7.43 -1.64
N LEU A 47 3.09 -8.05 -1.93
CA LEU A 47 3.38 -8.60 -3.26
C LEU A 47 2.44 -9.74 -3.63
N LYS A 48 2.09 -10.61 -2.67
CA LYS A 48 1.11 -11.69 -2.87
C LYS A 48 -0.23 -11.11 -3.32
N LEU A 49 -0.74 -10.09 -2.62
CA LEU A 49 -2.02 -9.47 -2.95
C LEU A 49 -1.99 -8.70 -4.29
N LEU A 50 -0.90 -7.98 -4.58
CA LEU A 50 -0.73 -7.30 -5.87
C LEU A 50 -0.74 -8.29 -7.04
N LYS A 51 -0.10 -9.46 -6.88
CA LYS A 51 -0.12 -10.53 -7.90
C LYS A 51 -1.52 -11.12 -8.08
N SER A 52 -2.25 -11.36 -7.00
CA SER A 52 -3.63 -11.88 -7.07
C SER A 52 -4.59 -10.92 -7.79
N ARG A 53 -4.46 -9.61 -7.54
CA ARG A 53 -5.31 -8.59 -8.20
C ARG A 53 -5.09 -8.47 -9.70
N ARG A 54 -3.94 -8.86 -10.23
CA ARG A 54 -3.63 -8.82 -11.66
C ARG A 54 -4.16 -10.03 -12.44
N LYS A 55 -4.58 -11.09 -11.74
CA LYS A 55 -5.08 -12.34 -12.34
C LYS A 55 -6.61 -12.44 -12.40
N SER A 56 -7.33 -11.41 -11.99
CA SER A 56 -8.80 -11.35 -12.02
C SER A 56 -9.30 -10.35 -13.06
#